data_AF-A0A920VC99-F1
#
_entry.id   AF-A0A920VC99-F1
#
_cell.length_a   1.000
_cell.length_b   1.000
_cell.length_c   1.000
_cell.angle_alpha   90.00
_cell.angle_beta   90.00
_cell.angle_gamma   90.00
#
_symmetry.space_group_name_H-M   'P 1'
#
loop_
_entity.id
_entity.type
_entity.pdbx_description
1 polymer ?
#
loop_
_entity_poly.entity_id
_entity_poly.type
_entity_poly.pdbx_seq_one_letter_code
_entity_poly.pdbx_strand_id
1 'polypeptide(L)'
;MTAVTAQNTVAVTAVHEIPTTVIEAQIQAIISDIGVDALKTGMLSSRGDHIVCCRILEERQDPIPREKPGLQLLVVDPVMVSKSGDSLLKVEAVGALRQLLLPLGHRGHP
;
A
#
# COMPACT_ATOMS: atom_id res chain seq x y z
N MET A 1 -0.26 -5.22 -6.36
CA MET A 1 -1.66 -5.08 -5.91
C MET A 1 -1.82 -5.81 -4.59
N THR A 2 -2.85 -5.47 -3.78
CA THR A 2 -3.09 -6.05 -2.44
C THR A 2 -4.35 -6.92 -2.37
N ALA A 3 -5.34 -6.64 -3.20
CA ALA A 3 -6.50 -7.51 -3.41
C ALA A 3 -7.02 -7.37 -4.86
N VAL A 4 -7.80 -8.36 -5.30
CA VAL A 4 -8.51 -8.36 -6.58
C VAL A 4 -10.00 -8.17 -6.28
N THR A 5 -10.65 -7.24 -6.97
CA THR A 5 -12.09 -7.04 -6.87
C THR A 5 -12.79 -7.50 -8.15
N ALA A 6 -13.88 -8.25 -8.00
CA ALA A 6 -14.86 -8.42 -9.07
C ALA A 6 -15.82 -7.24 -8.97
N GLN A 7 -15.64 -6.23 -9.82
CA GLN A 7 -16.37 -4.97 -9.74
C GLN A 7 -16.81 -4.50 -11.13
N ASN A 8 -17.98 -3.87 -11.19
CA ASN A 8 -18.44 -3.08 -12.34
C ASN A 8 -18.90 -1.68 -11.89
N THR A 9 -19.59 -0.94 -12.75
CA THR A 9 -20.06 0.42 -12.45
C THR A 9 -21.16 0.48 -11.40
N VAL A 10 -21.80 -0.65 -11.10
CA VAL A 10 -22.98 -0.75 -10.23
C VAL A 10 -22.64 -1.35 -8.88
N ALA A 11 -21.73 -2.33 -8.80
CA ALA A 11 -21.39 -2.97 -7.54
C ALA A 11 -20.00 -3.63 -7.54
N VAL A 12 -19.49 -3.84 -6.33
CA VAL A 12 -18.45 -4.83 -6.02
C VAL A 12 -19.14 -6.14 -5.63
N THR A 13 -18.91 -7.22 -6.39
CA THR A 13 -19.56 -8.52 -6.15
C THR A 13 -18.67 -9.51 -5.40
N ALA A 14 -17.35 -9.32 -5.45
CA ALA A 14 -16.39 -10.12 -4.67
C ALA A 14 -15.08 -9.38 -4.45
N VAL A 15 -14.40 -9.72 -3.35
CA VAL A 15 -13.04 -9.28 -3.03
C VAL A 15 -12.21 -10.51 -2.69
N HIS A 16 -11.05 -10.64 -3.32
CA HIS A 16 -10.07 -11.67 -3.03
C HIS A 16 -8.78 -11.02 -2.53
N GLU A 17 -8.47 -11.22 -1.25
CA GLU A 17 -7.23 -10.71 -0.65
C GLU A 17 -6.03 -11.52 -1.12
N ILE A 18 -4.96 -10.82 -1.53
CA ILE A 18 -3.71 -11.47 -1.89
C ILE A 18 -2.94 -11.76 -0.60
N PRO A 19 -2.36 -12.97 -0.42
CA PRO A 19 -1.52 -13.25 0.74
C PRO A 19 -0.38 -12.25 0.89
N THR A 20 -0.11 -11.81 2.12
CA THR A 20 0.91 -10.79 2.43
C THR A 20 2.31 -11.18 1.95
N THR A 21 2.64 -12.47 1.97
CA THR A 21 3.91 -13.00 1.42
C THR A 21 4.03 -12.77 -0.08
N VAL A 22 2.93 -12.85 -0.82
CA VAL A 22 2.88 -12.58 -2.26
C VAL A 22 2.93 -11.07 -2.53
N ILE A 23 2.32 -10.25 -1.67
CA ILE A 23 2.44 -8.77 -1.75
C ILE A 23 3.90 -8.35 -1.58
N GLU A 24 4.58 -8.90 -0.58
CA GLU A 24 6.01 -8.63 -0.34
C GLU A 24 6.87 -9.07 -1.52
N ALA A 25 6.65 -10.28 -2.04
CA ALA A 25 7.38 -10.78 -3.20
C ALA A 25 7.17 -9.90 -4.45
N GLN A 26 5.93 -9.44 -4.71
CA GLN A 26 5.64 -8.49 -5.80
C GLN A 26 6.45 -7.20 -5.68
N ILE A 27 6.49 -6.63 -4.47
CA ILE A 27 7.20 -5.39 -4.24
C ILE A 27 8.71 -5.61 -4.40
N GLN A 28 9.27 -6.64 -3.77
CA GLN A 28 10.71 -6.95 -3.87
C GLN A 28 11.17 -7.25 -5.30
N ALA A 29 10.32 -7.84 -6.14
CA ALA A 29 10.64 -8.06 -7.55
C ALA A 29 10.89 -6.73 -8.31
N ILE A 30 10.01 -5.73 -8.14
CA ILE A 30 10.14 -4.41 -8.79
C ILE A 30 11.32 -3.62 -8.17
N ILE A 31 11.27 -3.57 -6.84
CA ILE A 31 12.36 -3.41 -5.90
C ILE A 31 13.78 -3.62 -6.46
N SER A 32 14.10 -4.90 -6.53
CA SER A 32 15.44 -5.42 -6.83
C SER A 32 15.82 -5.29 -8.30
N ASP A 33 14.87 -5.14 -9.23
CA ASP A 33 15.13 -5.07 -10.66
C ASP A 33 15.32 -3.64 -11.18
N ILE A 34 14.35 -2.75 -10.95
CA ILE A 34 14.34 -1.41 -11.57
C ILE A 34 14.61 -0.30 -10.54
N GLY A 35 14.25 -0.54 -9.27
CA GLY A 35 14.23 0.51 -8.26
C GLY A 35 12.92 1.31 -8.29
N VAL A 36 12.69 2.17 -7.29
CA VAL A 36 11.50 3.03 -7.21
C VAL A 36 11.84 4.37 -6.55
N ASP A 37 11.44 5.47 -7.18
CA ASP A 37 11.58 6.82 -6.61
C ASP A 37 10.38 7.21 -5.73
N ALA A 38 9.20 6.65 -6.06
CA ALA A 38 7.95 6.94 -5.38
C ALA A 38 7.08 5.70 -5.19
N LEU A 39 6.31 5.69 -4.10
CA LEU A 39 5.26 4.71 -3.82
C LEU A 39 3.94 5.42 -3.58
N LYS A 40 2.88 4.83 -4.12
CA LYS A 40 1.49 5.25 -3.91
C LYS A 40 0.73 4.07 -3.33
N THR A 41 0.12 4.24 -2.16
CA THR A 41 -0.85 3.24 -1.67
C THR A 41 -2.21 3.52 -2.27
N GLY A 42 -2.98 2.46 -2.53
CA GLY A 42 -4.40 2.53 -2.88
C GLY A 42 -5.23 1.81 -1.82
N MET A 43 -6.17 0.97 -2.25
CA MET A 43 -6.92 0.11 -1.34
C MET A 43 -5.97 -0.85 -0.61
N LEU A 44 -5.99 -0.82 0.72
CA LEU A 44 -5.30 -1.77 1.60
C LEU A 44 -6.38 -2.45 2.43
N SER A 45 -6.82 -3.65 2.02
CA SER A 45 -8.05 -4.26 2.55
C SER A 45 -7.87 -4.79 3.97
N SER A 46 -6.63 -5.14 4.32
CA SER A 46 -6.29 -5.79 5.59
C SER A 46 -5.23 -5.02 6.38
N ARG A 47 -5.20 -5.21 7.71
CA ARG A 47 -4.08 -4.75 8.55
C ARG A 47 -2.74 -5.34 8.12
N GLY A 48 -2.73 -6.55 7.57
CA GLY A 48 -1.52 -7.20 7.06
C GLY A 48 -0.87 -6.40 5.93
N ASP A 49 -1.68 -5.87 5.01
CA ASP A 49 -1.21 -5.05 3.89
C ASP A 49 -0.47 -3.81 4.40
N HIS A 50 -1.04 -3.16 5.42
CA HIS A 50 -0.47 -1.97 6.05
C HIS A 50 0.89 -2.25 6.68
N ILE A 51 1.02 -3.38 7.39
CA ILE A 51 2.27 -3.80 8.02
C ILE A 51 3.34 -4.08 6.97
N VAL A 52 3.00 -4.80 5.89
CA VAL A 52 3.95 -5.07 4.79
C VAL A 52 4.42 -3.77 4.15
N CYS A 53 3.50 -2.83 3.88
CA CYS A 53 3.87 -1.52 3.38
C CYS A 53 4.82 -0.79 4.33
N CYS A 54 4.50 -0.67 5.62
CA CYS A 54 5.35 0.00 6.61
C CYS A 54 6.75 -0.62 6.68
N ARG A 55 6.86 -1.95 6.75
CA ARG A 55 8.16 -2.65 6.80
C ARG A 55 9.03 -2.30 5.59
N ILE A 56 8.46 -2.33 4.39
CA ILE A 56 9.21 -2.02 3.16
C ILE A 56 9.62 -0.54 3.12
N LEU A 57 8.79 0.36 3.65
CA LEU A 57 9.11 1.78 3.76
C LEU A 57 10.28 2.02 4.74
N GLU A 58 10.24 1.38 5.91
CA GLU A 58 11.30 1.46 6.92
C GLU A 58 12.64 0.93 6.40
N GLU A 59 12.64 -0.24 5.73
CA GLU A 59 13.84 -0.81 5.09
C GLU A 59 14.47 0.11 4.04
N ARG A 60 13.69 1.04 3.47
CA ARG A 60 14.10 1.93 2.38
C ARG A 60 14.51 3.32 2.85
N GLN A 61 14.12 3.71 4.06
CA GLN A 61 14.59 4.95 4.70
C GLN A 61 15.98 4.78 5.35
N ASP A 62 16.52 3.57 5.41
CA ASP A 62 17.86 3.30 5.89
C ASP A 62 18.91 3.98 4.99
N PRO A 63 19.76 4.90 5.51
CA PRO A 63 20.71 5.70 4.74
C PRO A 63 21.88 4.92 4.12
N ILE A 64 21.87 3.59 4.15
CA ILE A 64 22.89 2.78 3.49
C ILE A 64 22.90 3.10 1.99
N PRO A 65 24.07 3.43 1.39
CA PRO A 65 24.18 3.69 -0.04
C PRO A 65 23.75 2.44 -0.81
N ARG A 66 22.58 2.48 -1.42
CA ARG A 66 22.12 1.44 -2.34
C ARG A 66 22.48 1.86 -3.77
N GLU A 67 22.82 0.88 -4.60
CA GLU A 67 23.16 1.09 -6.02
C GLU A 67 21.99 1.67 -6.86
N LYS A 68 20.78 1.69 -6.30
CA LYS A 68 19.55 2.18 -6.95
C LYS A 68 18.94 3.31 -6.11
N PRO A 69 18.30 4.31 -6.73
CA PRO A 69 17.68 5.40 -5.99
C PRO A 69 16.77 4.88 -4.86
N GLY A 70 16.97 5.42 -3.67
CA GLY A 70 16.13 5.15 -2.51
C GLY A 70 14.74 5.74 -2.70
N LEU A 71 13.76 5.24 -1.94
CA LEU A 71 12.40 5.75 -1.99
C LEU A 71 12.35 7.19 -1.45
N GLN A 72 11.97 8.15 -2.29
CA GLN A 72 11.97 9.58 -1.93
C GLN A 72 10.57 10.10 -1.59
N LEU A 73 9.52 9.48 -2.13
CA LEU A 73 8.16 9.95 -2.00
C LEU A 73 7.19 8.82 -1.67
N LEU A 74 6.42 9.00 -0.60
CA LEU A 74 5.27 8.15 -0.28
C LEU A 74 3.99 8.98 -0.33
N VAL A 75 3.08 8.60 -1.21
CA VAL A 75 1.72 9.16 -1.27
C VAL A 75 0.76 8.11 -0.72
N VAL A 76 0.00 8.46 0.32
CA VAL A 76 -1.01 7.56 0.89
C VAL A 76 -2.38 7.92 0.29
N ASP A 77 -2.96 7.04 -0.56
CA ASP A 77 -4.40 7.10 -0.91
C ASP A 77 -5.20 6.16 -0.02
N PRO A 78 -6.00 6.67 0.92
CA PRO A 78 -6.86 5.83 1.74
C PRO A 78 -8.15 5.48 0.97
N VAL A 79 -8.05 4.60 -0.03
CA VAL A 79 -9.22 4.13 -0.79
C VAL A 79 -10.05 3.21 0.10
N MET A 80 -11.04 3.79 0.78
CA MET A 80 -11.91 3.11 1.74
C MET A 80 -13.26 2.68 1.19
N VAL A 81 -13.72 3.31 0.10
CA VAL A 81 -15.05 3.13 -0.47
C VAL A 81 -14.94 2.94 -1.98
N SER A 82 -15.73 2.01 -2.54
CA SER A 82 -15.81 1.79 -3.98
C SER A 82 -16.53 2.95 -4.67
N LYS A 83 -16.40 3.05 -6.00
CA LYS A 83 -17.15 4.04 -6.79
C LYS A 83 -18.68 3.86 -6.64
N SER A 84 -19.12 2.65 -6.32
CA SER A 84 -20.53 2.28 -6.10
C SER A 84 -20.99 2.46 -4.65
N GLY A 85 -20.09 2.84 -3.73
CA GLY A 85 -20.40 3.10 -2.32
C GLY A 85 -20.10 1.93 -1.36
N ASP A 86 -19.61 0.80 -1.87
CA ASP A 86 -19.30 -0.38 -1.05
C ASP A 86 -18.05 -0.16 -0.19
N SER A 87 -18.08 -0.58 1.07
CA SER A 87 -16.89 -0.56 1.93
C SER A 87 -15.83 -1.52 1.40
N LEU A 88 -14.61 -1.01 1.19
CA LEU A 88 -13.47 -1.77 0.69
C LEU A 88 -12.47 -2.15 1.78
N LEU A 89 -12.55 -1.51 2.94
CA LEU A 89 -11.71 -1.80 4.09
C LEU A 89 -12.48 -2.57 5.16
N LYS A 90 -11.79 -3.52 5.79
CA LYS A 90 -12.22 -4.07 7.08
C LYS A 90 -12.02 -3.03 8.18
N VAL A 91 -12.80 -3.10 9.25
CA VAL A 91 -12.77 -2.10 10.34
C VAL A 91 -11.37 -1.98 10.96
N GLU A 92 -10.70 -3.11 11.14
CA GLU A 92 -9.33 -3.21 11.66
C GLU A 92 -8.27 -2.59 10.73
N ALA A 93 -8.53 -2.53 9.41
CA ALA A 93 -7.64 -1.90 8.45
C ALA A 93 -7.65 -0.37 8.57
N VAL A 94 -8.79 0.23 8.95
CA VAL A 94 -8.90 1.68 9.17
C VAL A 94 -8.03 2.14 10.34
N GLY A 95 -7.97 1.35 11.42
CA GLY A 95 -7.08 1.64 12.56
C GLY A 95 -5.61 1.57 12.15
N ALA A 96 -5.23 0.54 11.40
CA ALA A 96 -3.87 0.36 10.90
C ALA A 96 -3.43 1.49 9.96
N LEU A 97 -4.31 1.94 9.06
CA LEU A 97 -4.08 3.11 8.20
C LEU A 97 -3.69 4.35 9.03
N ARG A 98 -4.49 4.65 10.06
CA ARG A 98 -4.29 5.86 10.88
C ARG A 98 -3.02 5.79 11.73
N GLN A 99 -2.71 4.62 12.27
CA GLN A 99 -1.61 4.44 13.21
C GLN A 99 -0.26 4.19 12.53
N LEU A 100 -0.26 3.51 11.38
CA LEU A 100 0.97 3.01 10.77
C LEU A 100 1.34 3.78 9.50
N LEU A 101 0.37 4.03 8.61
CA LEU A 101 0.66 4.52 7.26
C LEU A 101 0.54 6.02 7.10
N LEU A 102 -0.50 6.65 7.69
CA LEU A 102 -0.65 8.11 7.63
C LEU A 102 0.54 8.89 8.23
N PRO A 103 1.18 8.46 9.34
CA PRO A 103 2.37 9.15 9.86
C PRO A 103 3.58 9.11 8.93
N LEU A 104 3.68 8.10 8.06
CA LEU A 104 4.78 7.91 7.11
C LEU A 104 4.54 8.63 5.77
N GLY A 105 3.28 8.95 5.45
CA GLY A 105 2.91 9.63 4.21
C GLY A 105 3.52 11.02 4.14
N HIS A 106 4.11 11.36 2.98
CA HIS A 106 4.72 12.65 2.77
C HIS A 106 3.64 13.74 2.84
N ARG A 107 3.75 14.65 3.83
CA ARG A 107 3.13 15.97 3.75
C ARG A 107 3.87 16.70 2.64
N GLY A 108 3.17 17.10 1.57
CA GLY A 108 3.76 17.99 0.59
C GLY A 108 4.45 19.14 1.31
N HIS A 109 5.75 19.32 1.08
CA HIS A 109 6.42 20.54 1.48
C HIS A 109 5.67 21.73 0.83
N PRO A 110 5.40 22.83 1.56
CA PRO A 110 4.78 24.03 1.00
C PRO A 110 5.58 24.61 -0.17
#